data_AF-A0AAW0WKJ5-F1
#
_entry.id   AF-A0AAW0WKJ5-F1
#
_cell.length_a   1.000
_cell.length_b   1.000
_cell.length_c   1.000
_cell.angle_alpha   90.00
_cell.angle_beta   90.00
_cell.angle_gamma   90.00
#
_symmetry.space_group_name_H-M   'P 1'
#
loop_
_entity.id
_entity.type
_entity.pdbx_description
1 polymer ?
#
loop_
_entity_poly.entity_id
_entity_poly.type
_entity_poly.pdbx_seq_one_letter_code
_entity_poly.pdbx_strand_id
1 'polypeptide(L)'
;GRVRSYAALLPYLSSCKVVIIIQGDPDDLPDLPDLLATLTHHHCTDLILHHHYHRADTTTTSDNLLQLVRPRSHLEVFKGCLTGEAVRLLQQCPKTRFLQLAVVSDHHAGCLLPQLHHTVTSTLRLLKKLVLRVSAAVVSASAVTSLPSSEDVALELTDMSDDIVSHACDLAQQLQPPGGYWRIWCYSCTVTVVGIQDMIHHLHHHSVKMRDGLTIFTNVRISPHQQRQLVTLAQTTLNCD
;
A
#
# COMPACT_ATOMS: atom_id res chain seq x y z
N GLY A 1 23.27 -18.51 -4.66
CA GLY A 1 24.33 -18.04 -5.61
C GLY A 1 24.69 -16.58 -5.41
N ARG A 2 23.96 -15.64 -6.04
CA ARG A 2 24.21 -14.18 -5.93
C ARG A 2 23.95 -13.61 -4.52
N VAL A 3 22.99 -14.18 -3.79
CA VAL A 3 22.63 -13.78 -2.42
C VAL A 3 23.78 -13.98 -1.43
N ARG A 4 24.47 -15.13 -1.49
CA ARG A 4 25.63 -15.44 -0.62
C ARG A 4 26.80 -14.47 -0.84
N SER A 5 27.07 -14.10 -2.08
CA SER A 5 28.14 -13.15 -2.41
C SER A 5 27.86 -11.74 -1.86
N TYR A 6 26.59 -11.31 -1.86
CA TYR A 6 26.22 -10.01 -1.29
C TYR A 6 26.25 -10.01 0.24
N ALA A 7 25.72 -11.07 0.87
CA ALA A 7 25.76 -11.23 2.33
C ALA A 7 27.20 -11.19 2.88
N ALA A 8 28.15 -11.79 2.15
CA ALA A 8 29.57 -11.77 2.51
C ALA A 8 30.22 -10.38 2.43
N LEU A 9 29.72 -9.49 1.57
CA LEU A 9 30.25 -8.12 1.42
C LEU A 9 29.69 -7.16 2.46
N LEU A 10 28.48 -7.42 2.98
CA LEU A 10 27.78 -6.52 3.90
C LEU A 10 28.68 -6.01 5.03
N PRO A 11 29.37 -6.85 5.83
CA PRO A 11 30.17 -6.41 6.99
C PRO A 11 31.27 -5.38 6.69
N TYR A 12 31.66 -5.24 5.43
CA TYR A 12 32.72 -4.34 4.97
C TYR A 12 32.18 -3.03 4.39
N LEU A 13 30.86 -2.89 4.26
CA LEU A 13 30.21 -1.69 3.76
C LEU A 13 29.96 -0.70 4.91
N SER A 14 30.18 0.58 4.65
CA SER A 14 29.73 1.66 5.53
C SER A 14 28.20 1.71 5.61
N SER A 15 27.67 2.56 6.50
CA SER A 15 26.23 2.87 6.59
C SER A 15 25.59 3.02 5.21
N CYS A 16 24.76 2.05 4.85
CA CYS A 16 24.13 1.98 3.54
C CYS A 16 22.65 1.60 3.63
N LYS A 17 21.93 1.93 2.56
CA LYS A 17 20.53 1.59 2.35
C LYS A 17 20.45 0.31 1.53
N VAL A 18 19.75 -0.70 2.04
CA VAL A 18 19.62 -2.00 1.36
C VAL A 18 18.19 -2.17 0.90
N VAL A 19 18.04 -2.46 -0.40
CA VAL A 19 16.75 -2.70 -1.03
C VAL A 19 16.68 -4.17 -1.43
N ILE A 20 15.71 -4.90 -0.86
CA ILE A 20 15.42 -6.28 -1.20
C ILE A 20 14.08 -6.31 -1.93
N ILE A 21 14.11 -6.82 -3.16
CA ILE A 21 12.92 -7.05 -3.97
C ILE A 21 12.79 -8.54 -4.17
N ILE A 22 11.73 -9.13 -3.64
CA ILE A 22 11.43 -10.56 -3.75
C ILE A 22 10.38 -10.73 -4.83
N GLN A 23 10.79 -11.46 -5.88
CA GLN A 23 9.95 -11.91 -6.97
C GLN A 23 9.80 -13.43 -6.85
N GLY A 24 8.79 -13.90 -6.14
CA GLY A 24 8.41 -15.30 -6.01
C GLY A 24 7.79 -15.54 -4.64
N ASP A 25 7.55 -16.80 -4.32
CA ASP A 25 7.31 -17.18 -2.93
C ASP A 25 8.62 -16.97 -2.13
N PRO A 26 8.59 -16.26 -0.99
CA PRO A 26 9.73 -16.15 -0.09
C PRO A 26 10.30 -17.50 0.35
N ASP A 27 9.43 -18.49 0.50
CA ASP A 27 9.80 -19.81 1.01
C ASP A 27 10.61 -20.61 -0.04
N ASP A 28 10.53 -20.24 -1.32
CA ASP A 28 11.34 -20.80 -2.41
C ASP A 28 12.78 -20.26 -2.46
N LEU A 29 13.13 -19.31 -1.58
CA LEU A 29 14.45 -18.65 -1.55
C LEU A 29 15.30 -19.15 -0.36
N PRO A 30 16.03 -20.27 -0.51
CA PRO A 30 16.71 -20.93 0.61
C PRO A 30 17.81 -20.07 1.26
N ASP A 31 18.43 -19.14 0.51
CA ASP A 31 19.47 -18.25 1.03
C ASP A 31 18.90 -16.95 1.67
N LEU A 32 17.57 -16.72 1.63
CA LEU A 32 16.94 -15.48 2.09
C LEU A 32 16.96 -15.30 3.62
N PRO A 33 16.68 -16.32 4.44
CA PRO A 33 16.78 -16.19 5.89
C PRO A 33 18.18 -15.77 6.35
N ASP A 34 19.23 -16.36 5.77
CA ASP A 34 20.62 -16.03 6.07
C ASP A 34 20.97 -14.59 5.69
N LEU A 35 20.47 -14.10 4.55
CA LEU A 35 20.64 -12.71 4.13
C LEU A 35 19.97 -11.73 5.12
N LEU A 36 18.71 -11.98 5.46
CA LEU A 36 17.95 -11.12 6.38
C LEU A 36 18.55 -11.15 7.80
N ALA A 37 19.01 -12.31 8.26
CA ALA A 37 19.73 -12.44 9.51
C ALA A 37 21.04 -11.64 9.49
N THR A 38 21.81 -11.71 8.40
CA THR A 38 23.05 -10.94 8.25
C THR A 38 22.78 -9.44 8.30
N LEU A 39 21.73 -8.97 7.60
CA LEU A 39 21.33 -7.56 7.58
C LEU A 39 20.86 -7.03 8.94
N THR A 40 20.24 -7.88 9.75
CA THR A 40 19.81 -7.52 11.11
C THR A 40 20.99 -7.20 12.02
N HIS A 41 22.13 -7.87 11.82
CA HIS A 41 23.35 -7.67 12.62
C HIS A 41 24.32 -6.66 11.98
N HIS A 42 23.99 -6.18 10.78
CA HIS A 42 24.81 -5.22 10.06
C HIS A 42 24.53 -3.80 10.55
N HIS A 43 25.52 -2.90 10.49
CA HIS A 43 25.35 -1.46 10.73
C HIS A 43 24.52 -0.75 9.63
N CYS A 44 23.83 -1.52 8.79
CA CYS A 44 22.92 -1.02 7.76
C CYS A 44 21.91 -0.06 8.37
N THR A 45 21.77 1.09 7.71
CA THR A 45 21.07 2.24 8.28
C THR A 45 19.58 2.18 7.99
N ASP A 46 19.19 1.65 6.81
CA ASP A 46 17.81 1.54 6.37
C ASP A 46 17.59 0.29 5.49
N LEU A 47 16.58 -0.51 5.82
CA LEU A 47 16.11 -1.67 5.07
C LEU A 47 14.82 -1.33 4.34
N ILE A 48 14.78 -1.63 3.04
CA ILE A 48 13.58 -1.61 2.20
C ILE A 48 13.26 -3.04 1.79
N LEU A 49 12.05 -3.50 2.12
CA LEU A 49 11.58 -4.83 1.77
C LEU A 49 10.33 -4.74 0.88
N HIS A 50 10.43 -5.28 -0.34
CA HIS A 50 9.33 -5.37 -1.29
C HIS A 50 9.04 -6.83 -1.61
N HIS A 51 7.80 -7.27 -1.39
CA HIS A 51 7.32 -8.60 -1.75
C HIS A 51 5.94 -8.51 -2.42
N HIS A 52 5.88 -8.77 -3.73
CA HIS A 52 4.66 -9.01 -4.52
C HIS A 52 3.42 -8.15 -4.28
N TYR A 53 3.60 -6.89 -3.91
CA TYR A 53 2.50 -5.98 -3.64
C TYR A 53 1.47 -5.86 -4.79
N HIS A 54 1.93 -5.86 -6.05
CA HIS A 54 1.05 -5.73 -7.22
C HIS A 54 0.44 -7.06 -7.70
N ARG A 55 0.80 -8.20 -7.10
CA ARG A 55 0.35 -9.56 -7.47
C ARG A 55 -0.14 -10.36 -6.25
N ALA A 56 -0.58 -9.67 -5.20
CA ALA A 56 -0.92 -10.26 -3.92
C ALA A 56 -2.03 -11.33 -3.98
N ASP A 57 -2.86 -11.30 -5.03
CA ASP A 57 -3.89 -12.28 -5.36
C ASP A 57 -3.34 -13.65 -5.81
N THR A 58 -2.07 -13.69 -6.23
CA THR A 58 -1.43 -14.90 -6.79
C THR A 58 -0.24 -15.41 -5.96
N THR A 59 0.03 -14.78 -4.80
CA THR A 59 1.23 -15.04 -4.01
C THR A 59 0.91 -15.19 -2.53
N THR A 60 1.76 -15.91 -1.80
CA THR A 60 1.68 -16.07 -0.35
C THR A 60 1.87 -14.74 0.40
N THR A 61 1.47 -14.71 1.67
CA THR A 61 1.67 -13.55 2.54
C THR A 61 3.16 -13.35 2.86
N SER A 62 3.53 -12.14 3.23
CA SER A 62 4.90 -11.72 3.53
C SER A 62 5.25 -11.93 5.00
N ASP A 63 4.47 -12.74 5.72
CA ASP A 63 4.52 -12.86 7.17
C ASP A 63 5.88 -13.38 7.64
N ASN A 64 6.36 -14.46 6.99
CA ASN A 64 7.66 -15.07 7.26
C ASN A 64 8.80 -14.06 7.07
N LEU A 65 8.71 -13.20 6.05
CA LEU A 65 9.71 -12.16 5.82
C LEU A 65 9.80 -11.19 6.99
N LEU A 66 8.64 -10.77 7.51
CA LEU A 66 8.60 -9.83 8.61
C LEU A 66 9.07 -10.46 9.93
N GLN A 67 8.83 -11.76 10.13
CA GLN A 67 9.40 -12.51 11.27
C GLN A 67 10.93 -12.59 11.22
N LEU A 68 11.51 -12.71 10.02
CA LEU A 68 12.96 -12.77 9.82
C LEU A 68 13.63 -11.41 10.03
N VAL A 69 12.91 -10.31 9.79
CA VAL A 69 13.31 -8.92 10.05
C VAL A 69 13.13 -8.63 11.56
N ARG A 70 14.03 -9.20 12.37
CA ARG A 70 14.05 -9.13 13.85
C ARG A 70 14.08 -7.68 14.41
N PRO A 71 13.72 -7.45 15.70
CA PRO A 71 13.49 -6.12 16.33
C PRO A 71 14.63 -5.07 16.31
N ARG A 72 15.80 -5.39 15.76
CA ARG A 72 16.93 -4.45 15.62
C ARG A 72 17.11 -3.92 14.21
N SER A 73 16.44 -4.48 13.21
CA SER A 73 16.51 -4.01 11.84
C SER A 73 15.88 -2.63 11.69
N HIS A 74 16.58 -1.73 11.03
CA HIS A 74 16.06 -0.42 10.63
C HIS A 74 15.16 -0.55 9.39
N LEU A 75 14.07 -1.31 9.51
CA LEU A 75 13.05 -1.37 8.47
C LEU A 75 12.46 0.03 8.27
N GLU A 76 12.74 0.64 7.13
CA GLU A 76 12.29 1.98 6.77
C GLU A 76 11.04 1.89 5.88
N VAL A 77 11.05 0.95 4.93
CA VAL A 77 9.97 0.78 3.95
C VAL A 77 9.58 -0.70 3.86
N PHE A 78 8.29 -0.97 3.93
CA PHE A 78 7.73 -2.29 3.68
C PHE A 78 6.61 -2.22 2.63
N LYS A 79 6.68 -3.12 1.65
CA LYS A 79 5.64 -3.29 0.63
C LYS A 79 5.27 -4.76 0.47
N GLY A 80 4.00 -5.11 0.63
CA GLY A 80 3.52 -6.47 0.36
C GLY A 80 2.13 -6.78 0.89
N CYS A 81 1.81 -8.07 0.98
CA CYS A 81 0.59 -8.58 1.60
C CYS A 81 0.96 -9.18 2.97
N LEU A 82 0.27 -8.80 4.06
CA LEU A 82 0.52 -9.31 5.40
C LEU A 82 -0.80 -9.78 6.00
N THR A 83 -0.78 -10.83 6.81
CA THR A 83 -1.94 -11.13 7.67
C THR A 83 -2.09 -10.10 8.79
N GLY A 84 -3.26 -10.07 9.42
CA GLY A 84 -3.49 -9.26 10.61
C GLY A 84 -2.52 -9.59 11.76
N GLU A 85 -2.14 -10.86 11.93
CA GLU A 85 -1.16 -11.27 12.94
C GLU A 85 0.23 -10.72 12.63
N ALA A 86 0.67 -10.83 11.37
CA ALA A 86 1.97 -10.35 10.96
C ALA A 86 2.10 -8.82 11.04
N VAL A 87 1.01 -8.06 10.85
CA VAL A 87 1.03 -6.61 11.09
C VAL A 87 1.49 -6.26 12.50
N ARG A 88 1.19 -7.08 13.52
CA ARG A 88 1.68 -6.84 14.88
C ARG A 88 3.20 -6.93 14.98
N LEU A 89 3.87 -7.65 14.09
CA LEU A 89 5.34 -7.72 14.05
C LEU A 89 5.95 -6.37 13.63
N LEU A 90 5.21 -5.50 12.94
CA LEU A 90 5.67 -4.13 12.65
C LEU A 90 5.91 -3.31 13.93
N GLN A 91 5.31 -3.71 15.06
CA GLN A 91 5.61 -3.09 16.36
C GLN A 91 7.10 -3.21 16.74
N GLN A 92 7.78 -4.22 16.21
CA GLN A 92 9.22 -4.44 16.38
C GLN A 92 10.07 -3.60 15.42
N CYS A 93 9.44 -2.85 14.52
CA CYS A 93 10.08 -2.04 13.48
C CYS A 93 9.70 -0.55 13.61
N PRO A 94 10.02 0.13 14.73
CA PRO A 94 9.55 1.49 15.02
C PRO A 94 10.09 2.57 14.06
N LYS A 95 11.13 2.25 13.27
CA LYS A 95 11.69 3.15 12.24
C LYS A 95 10.93 3.11 10.91
N THR A 96 9.85 2.32 10.80
CA THR A 96 9.09 2.23 9.55
C THR A 96 8.45 3.57 9.22
N ARG A 97 8.81 4.14 8.07
CA ARG A 97 8.33 5.44 7.57
C ARG A 97 7.35 5.31 6.41
N PHE A 98 7.39 4.20 5.69
CA PHE A 98 6.49 3.94 4.58
C PHE A 98 5.97 2.48 4.60
N LEU A 99 4.66 2.34 4.69
CA LEU A 99 3.95 1.08 4.52
C LEU A 99 3.11 1.10 3.23
N GLN A 100 3.18 0.01 2.48
CA GLN A 100 2.34 -0.22 1.31
C GLN A 100 1.78 -1.64 1.38
N LEU A 101 0.48 -1.78 1.68
CA LEU A 101 -0.15 -3.06 1.99
C LEU A 101 -1.25 -3.39 0.99
N ALA A 102 -1.29 -4.64 0.53
CA ALA A 102 -2.34 -5.15 -0.36
C ALA A 102 -3.43 -5.89 0.43
N VAL A 103 -4.68 -5.75 -0.01
CA VAL A 103 -5.88 -6.40 0.54
C VAL A 103 -6.52 -7.23 -0.57
N VAL A 104 -6.69 -8.54 -0.32
CA VAL A 104 -7.08 -9.51 -1.35
C VAL A 104 -8.49 -10.08 -1.18
N SER A 105 -9.16 -9.84 -0.05
CA SER A 105 -10.54 -10.31 0.21
C SER A 105 -11.17 -9.61 1.41
N ASP A 106 -12.49 -9.76 1.57
CA ASP A 106 -13.25 -9.29 2.74
C ASP A 106 -12.73 -9.86 4.06
N HIS A 107 -12.51 -11.18 4.11
CA HIS A 107 -11.98 -11.82 5.32
C HIS A 107 -10.61 -11.25 5.67
N HIS A 108 -9.76 -11.07 4.65
CA HIS A 108 -8.44 -10.48 4.84
C HIS A 108 -8.52 -9.03 5.35
N ALA A 109 -9.40 -8.21 4.77
CA ALA A 109 -9.65 -6.85 5.21
C ALA A 109 -10.08 -6.78 6.69
N GLY A 110 -11.04 -7.62 7.07
CA GLY A 110 -11.58 -7.68 8.43
C GLY A 110 -10.55 -8.07 9.49
N CYS A 111 -9.55 -8.87 9.12
CA CYS A 111 -8.43 -9.21 10.01
C CYS A 111 -7.32 -8.14 10.00
N LEU A 112 -6.97 -7.62 8.82
CA LEU A 112 -5.83 -6.73 8.63
C LEU A 112 -6.05 -5.33 9.21
N LEU A 113 -7.17 -4.68 8.83
CA LEU A 113 -7.36 -3.25 9.06
C LEU A 113 -7.46 -2.87 10.55
N PRO A 114 -8.13 -3.65 11.43
CA PRO A 114 -8.12 -3.36 12.86
C PRO A 114 -6.71 -3.44 13.47
N GLN A 115 -5.90 -4.42 13.05
CA GLN A 115 -4.53 -4.58 13.54
C GLN A 115 -3.60 -3.48 13.04
N LEU A 116 -3.79 -3.06 11.78
CA LEU A 116 -3.08 -1.93 11.20
C LEU A 116 -3.41 -0.64 11.95
N HIS A 117 -4.68 -0.39 12.21
CA HIS A 117 -5.13 0.78 12.95
C HIS A 117 -4.50 0.85 14.34
N HIS A 118 -4.53 -0.28 15.07
CA HIS A 118 -3.90 -0.38 16.38
C HIS A 118 -2.39 -0.13 16.31
N THR A 119 -1.69 -0.82 15.42
CA THR A 119 -0.22 -0.78 15.31
C THR A 119 0.31 0.59 14.88
N VAL A 120 -0.35 1.24 13.93
CA VAL A 120 0.03 2.59 13.48
C VAL A 120 -0.16 3.60 14.61
N THR A 121 -1.30 3.56 15.28
CA THR A 121 -1.63 4.50 16.36
C THR A 121 -0.76 4.30 17.60
N SER A 122 -0.42 3.06 17.95
CA SER A 122 0.33 2.76 19.17
C SER A 122 1.85 2.92 19.01
N THR A 123 2.39 2.46 17.88
CA THR A 123 3.83 2.12 17.79
C THR A 123 4.54 2.81 16.63
N LEU A 124 3.92 2.90 15.45
CA LEU A 124 4.58 3.44 14.25
C LEU A 124 4.46 4.97 14.17
N ARG A 125 4.97 5.67 15.18
CA ARG A 125 4.90 7.15 15.27
C ARG A 125 5.69 7.88 14.18
N LEU A 126 6.61 7.20 13.52
CA LEU A 126 7.41 7.74 12.41
C LEU A 126 6.80 7.44 11.03
N LEU A 127 5.64 6.77 10.98
CA LEU A 127 4.98 6.46 9.73
C LEU A 127 4.51 7.75 9.04
N LYS A 128 5.18 8.08 7.94
CA LYS A 128 4.84 9.22 7.10
C LYS A 128 3.87 8.86 6.00
N LYS A 129 4.02 7.67 5.42
CA LYS A 129 3.22 7.25 4.28
C LYS A 129 2.58 5.90 4.49
N LEU A 130 1.27 5.83 4.26
CA LEU A 130 0.50 4.60 4.22
C LEU A 130 -0.21 4.50 2.87
N VAL A 131 0.05 3.44 2.12
CA VAL A 131 -0.66 3.14 0.87
C VAL A 131 -1.39 1.81 1.06
N LEU A 132 -2.70 1.80 0.89
CA LEU A 132 -3.50 0.58 0.88
C LEU A 132 -3.93 0.26 -0.54
N ARG A 133 -3.66 -0.96 -1.02
CA ARG A 133 -4.18 -1.47 -2.30
C ARG A 133 -5.33 -2.41 -2.04
N VAL A 134 -6.46 -2.15 -2.70
CA VAL A 134 -7.71 -2.89 -2.52
C VAL A 134 -8.28 -3.15 -3.91
N SER A 135 -8.64 -4.41 -4.18
CA SER A 135 -9.39 -4.72 -5.38
C SER A 135 -10.87 -4.42 -5.14
N ALA A 136 -11.40 -3.46 -5.90
CA ALA A 136 -12.79 -3.03 -5.78
C ALA A 136 -13.77 -4.13 -6.22
N ALA A 137 -13.32 -5.08 -7.05
CA ALA A 137 -14.13 -6.19 -7.53
C ALA A 137 -14.40 -7.27 -6.46
N VAL A 138 -13.55 -7.39 -5.42
CA VAL A 138 -13.62 -8.50 -4.46
C VAL A 138 -13.78 -8.08 -3.00
N VAL A 139 -13.56 -6.80 -2.68
CA VAL A 139 -13.68 -6.28 -1.32
C VAL A 139 -14.93 -5.43 -1.19
N SER A 140 -15.73 -5.65 -0.16
CA SER A 140 -16.95 -4.90 0.14
C SER A 140 -16.69 -3.74 1.09
N ALA A 141 -17.45 -2.64 0.92
CA ALA A 141 -17.40 -1.50 1.83
C ALA A 141 -17.73 -1.90 3.28
N SER A 142 -18.61 -2.88 3.49
CA SER A 142 -18.92 -3.39 4.83
C SER A 142 -17.78 -4.17 5.51
N ALA A 143 -16.83 -4.70 4.74
CA ALA A 143 -15.72 -5.48 5.27
C ALA A 143 -14.54 -4.62 5.74
N VAL A 144 -14.56 -3.32 5.43
CA VAL A 144 -13.45 -2.40 5.71
C VAL A 144 -13.77 -1.40 6.82
N THR A 145 -12.72 -0.96 7.50
CA THR A 145 -12.78 0.10 8.51
C THR A 145 -11.85 1.24 8.12
N SER A 146 -12.10 2.42 8.67
CA SER A 146 -11.29 3.61 8.38
C SER A 146 -9.80 3.39 8.64
N LEU A 147 -8.98 3.95 7.74
CA LEU A 147 -7.53 3.91 7.88
C LEU A 147 -7.05 4.78 9.05
N PRO A 148 -5.96 4.41 9.72
CA PRO A 148 -5.36 5.26 10.73
C PRO A 148 -4.84 6.57 10.12
N SER A 149 -4.71 7.59 10.96
CA SER A 149 -4.11 8.85 10.55
C SER A 149 -2.61 8.68 10.31
N SER A 150 -2.11 9.23 9.21
CA SER A 150 -0.69 9.38 8.88
C SER A 150 -0.51 10.71 8.13
N GLU A 151 0.74 11.13 7.90
CA GLU A 151 1.03 12.36 7.16
C GLU A 151 0.45 12.27 5.74
N ASP A 152 0.75 11.17 5.04
CA ASP A 152 0.32 10.86 3.68
C ASP A 152 -0.39 9.51 3.63
N VAL A 153 -1.72 9.51 3.43
CA VAL A 153 -2.48 8.29 3.18
C VAL A 153 -2.95 8.25 1.73
N ALA A 154 -2.69 7.15 1.04
CA ALA A 154 -3.17 6.92 -0.32
C ALA A 154 -3.91 5.59 -0.45
N LEU A 155 -4.88 5.56 -1.36
CA LEU A 155 -5.67 4.39 -1.70
C LEU A 155 -5.38 4.00 -3.16
N GLU A 156 -4.96 2.76 -3.38
CA GLU A 156 -4.91 2.13 -4.71
C GLU A 156 -6.12 1.21 -4.88
N LEU A 157 -7.04 1.60 -5.76
CA LEU A 157 -8.15 0.77 -6.20
C LEU A 157 -7.73 -0.01 -7.45
N THR A 158 -7.96 -1.31 -7.47
CA THR A 158 -7.67 -2.18 -8.61
C THR A 158 -8.91 -2.86 -9.15
N ASP A 159 -8.79 -3.37 -10.38
CA ASP A 159 -9.84 -4.11 -11.08
C ASP A 159 -11.08 -3.25 -11.30
N MET A 160 -10.85 -1.95 -11.55
CA MET A 160 -11.86 -0.93 -11.73
C MET A 160 -12.52 -1.01 -13.11
N SER A 161 -13.84 -0.93 -13.13
CA SER A 161 -14.69 -0.82 -14.32
C SER A 161 -15.88 0.10 -14.03
N ASP A 162 -16.56 0.58 -15.07
CA ASP A 162 -17.67 1.55 -14.95
C ASP A 162 -18.80 1.05 -14.03
N ASP A 163 -19.09 -0.25 -14.05
CA ASP A 163 -20.15 -0.89 -13.26
C ASP A 163 -19.85 -0.95 -11.75
N ILE A 164 -18.58 -0.86 -11.35
CA ILE A 164 -18.19 -0.90 -9.93
C ILE A 164 -17.73 0.46 -9.38
N VAL A 165 -17.87 1.55 -10.16
CA VAL A 165 -17.46 2.89 -9.73
C VAL A 165 -18.14 3.33 -8.44
N SER A 166 -19.45 3.13 -8.31
CA SER A 166 -20.19 3.49 -7.09
C SER A 166 -19.64 2.72 -5.89
N HIS A 167 -19.45 1.41 -6.04
CA HIS A 167 -18.92 0.54 -5.00
C HIS A 167 -17.50 0.91 -4.58
N ALA A 168 -16.65 1.26 -5.54
CA ALA A 168 -15.29 1.73 -5.27
C ALA A 168 -15.28 3.07 -4.51
N CYS A 169 -16.25 3.95 -4.77
CA CYS A 169 -16.44 5.17 -4.00
C CYS A 169 -16.92 4.88 -2.57
N ASP A 170 -17.82 3.90 -2.38
CA ASP A 170 -18.25 3.45 -1.05
C ASP A 170 -17.06 2.88 -0.24
N LEU A 171 -16.21 2.08 -0.89
CA LEU A 171 -14.95 1.60 -0.30
C LEU A 171 -14.04 2.75 0.10
N ALA A 172 -13.83 3.73 -0.78
CA ALA A 172 -13.00 4.90 -0.49
C ALA A 172 -13.59 5.74 0.65
N GLN A 173 -14.91 5.89 0.73
CA GLN A 173 -15.56 6.58 1.84
C GLN A 173 -15.32 5.85 3.16
N GLN A 174 -15.50 4.53 3.19
CA GLN A 174 -15.36 3.75 4.41
C GLN A 174 -13.90 3.64 4.88
N LEU A 175 -12.95 3.55 3.95
CA LEU A 175 -11.51 3.51 4.25
C LEU A 175 -10.94 4.90 4.61
N GLN A 176 -11.73 5.96 4.49
CA GLN A 176 -11.23 7.33 4.60
C GLN A 176 -10.52 7.59 5.93
N PRO A 177 -9.25 8.04 5.92
CA PRO A 177 -8.58 8.49 7.13
C PRO A 177 -9.18 9.83 7.61
N PRO A 178 -9.06 10.19 8.90
CA PRO A 178 -9.65 11.42 9.43
C PRO A 178 -9.25 12.70 8.68
N GLY A 179 -8.02 12.76 8.17
CA GLY A 179 -7.46 13.89 7.41
C GLY A 179 -7.75 13.87 5.90
N GLY A 180 -8.43 12.85 5.38
CA GLY A 180 -8.62 12.66 3.93
C GLY A 180 -7.41 12.04 3.22
N TYR A 181 -7.60 11.71 1.95
CA TYR A 181 -6.58 11.10 1.11
C TYR A 181 -5.63 12.14 0.54
N TRP A 182 -4.34 11.85 0.56
CA TRP A 182 -3.38 12.55 -0.28
C TRP A 182 -3.48 12.10 -1.74
N ARG A 183 -3.89 10.85 -1.98
CA ARG A 183 -4.03 10.33 -3.35
C ARG A 183 -5.00 9.16 -3.45
N ILE A 184 -5.77 9.13 -4.53
CA ILE A 184 -6.51 7.95 -4.96
C ILE A 184 -5.97 7.51 -6.32
N TRP A 185 -5.64 6.23 -6.44
CA TRP A 185 -5.01 5.61 -7.58
C TRP A 185 -5.89 4.51 -8.13
N CYS A 186 -6.26 4.58 -9.40
CA CYS A 186 -7.00 3.53 -10.09
C CYS A 186 -6.07 2.79 -11.06
N TYR A 187 -5.69 1.57 -10.70
CA TYR A 187 -4.86 0.66 -11.50
C TYR A 187 -5.68 -0.42 -12.18
N SER A 188 -5.16 -0.93 -13.29
CA SER A 188 -5.82 -1.99 -14.08
C SER A 188 -7.27 -1.63 -14.41
N CYS A 189 -7.53 -0.35 -14.71
CA CYS A 189 -8.89 0.11 -14.94
C CYS A 189 -9.30 -0.06 -16.41
N THR A 190 -10.52 -0.54 -16.61
CA THR A 190 -11.24 -0.52 -17.89
C THR A 190 -12.27 0.61 -17.93
N VAL A 191 -12.20 1.51 -16.95
CA VAL A 191 -13.10 2.65 -16.76
C VAL A 191 -13.02 3.59 -17.96
N THR A 192 -14.18 4.04 -18.44
CA THR A 192 -14.30 5.00 -19.53
C THR A 192 -14.23 6.44 -19.03
N VAL A 193 -14.22 7.42 -19.95
CA VAL A 193 -14.31 8.84 -19.55
C VAL A 193 -15.59 9.12 -18.74
N VAL A 194 -16.70 8.45 -19.07
CA VAL A 194 -17.97 8.60 -18.34
C VAL A 194 -17.82 8.04 -16.93
N GLY A 195 -17.26 6.83 -16.78
CA GLY A 195 -17.01 6.26 -15.46
C GLY A 195 -16.06 7.10 -14.59
N ILE A 196 -15.09 7.82 -15.18
CA ILE A 196 -14.26 8.78 -14.43
C ILE A 196 -15.09 9.98 -13.95
N GLN A 197 -15.97 10.52 -14.81
CA GLN A 197 -16.88 11.61 -14.42
C GLN A 197 -17.80 11.17 -13.28
N ASP A 198 -18.38 9.98 -13.39
CA ASP A 198 -19.21 9.38 -12.35
C ASP A 198 -18.42 9.21 -11.06
N MET A 199 -17.18 8.72 -11.12
CA MET A 199 -16.32 8.59 -9.95
C MET A 199 -16.08 9.95 -9.27
N ILE A 200 -15.80 11.01 -10.02
CA ILE A 200 -15.63 12.36 -9.46
C ILE A 200 -16.90 12.81 -8.74
N HIS A 201 -18.07 12.63 -9.35
CA HIS A 201 -19.35 13.00 -8.76
C HIS A 201 -19.69 12.16 -7.53
N HIS A 202 -19.45 10.85 -7.57
CA HIS A 202 -19.68 9.95 -6.43
C HIS A 202 -18.74 10.28 -5.27
N LEU A 203 -17.43 10.44 -5.50
CA LEU A 203 -16.51 10.86 -4.44
C LEU A 203 -16.98 12.16 -3.75
N HIS A 204 -17.48 13.12 -4.52
CA HIS A 204 -18.04 14.36 -3.97
C HIS A 204 -19.34 14.12 -3.19
N HIS A 205 -20.26 13.35 -3.74
CA HIS A 205 -21.53 13.00 -3.10
C HIS A 205 -21.30 12.31 -1.74
N HIS A 206 -20.34 11.39 -1.69
CA HIS A 206 -19.95 10.66 -0.49
C HIS A 206 -19.04 11.48 0.45
N SER A 207 -18.76 12.75 0.12
CA SER A 207 -17.91 13.65 0.89
C SER A 207 -16.50 13.07 1.17
N VAL A 208 -15.94 12.39 0.17
CA VAL A 208 -14.58 11.89 0.23
C VAL A 208 -13.60 13.06 0.14
N LYS A 209 -12.81 13.25 1.21
CA LYS A 209 -11.89 14.36 1.40
C LYS A 209 -10.56 14.05 0.72
N MET A 210 -10.10 15.01 -0.07
CA MET A 210 -8.76 15.04 -0.67
C MET A 210 -7.93 16.14 0.02
N ARG A 211 -6.71 15.84 0.44
CA ARG A 211 -5.78 16.77 1.10
C ARG A 211 -4.70 17.19 0.10
N ASP A 212 -5.02 18.20 -0.72
CA ASP A 212 -4.24 18.63 -1.89
C ASP A 212 -4.05 17.50 -2.91
N GLY A 213 -5.10 16.70 -3.06
CA GLY A 213 -5.00 15.35 -3.58
C GLY A 213 -4.90 15.26 -5.09
N LEU A 214 -4.37 14.12 -5.53
CA LEU A 214 -4.30 13.74 -6.94
C LEU A 214 -5.18 12.50 -7.14
N THR A 215 -5.96 12.45 -8.22
CA THR A 215 -6.61 11.22 -8.67
C THR A 215 -5.95 10.74 -9.96
N ILE A 216 -5.31 9.56 -9.94
CA ILE A 216 -4.68 9.03 -11.16
C ILE A 216 -5.43 7.80 -11.66
N PHE A 217 -5.78 7.82 -12.94
CA PHE A 217 -6.27 6.69 -13.69
C PHE A 217 -5.19 6.23 -14.67
N THR A 218 -4.87 4.94 -14.68
CA THR A 218 -3.85 4.37 -15.56
C THR A 218 -4.49 3.56 -16.69
N ASN A 219 -3.86 3.48 -17.85
CA ASN A 219 -4.36 2.71 -19.00
C ASN A 219 -5.70 3.16 -19.61
N VAL A 220 -6.14 4.39 -19.33
CA VAL A 220 -7.34 4.97 -19.96
C VAL A 220 -6.99 5.65 -21.27
N ARG A 221 -7.73 5.32 -22.34
CA ARG A 221 -7.60 6.00 -23.63
C ARG A 221 -8.46 7.27 -23.62
N ILE A 222 -7.82 8.43 -23.42
CA ILE A 222 -8.48 9.74 -23.41
C ILE A 222 -7.82 10.69 -24.41
N SER A 223 -8.63 11.53 -25.06
CA SER A 223 -8.10 12.64 -25.85
C SER A 223 -7.62 13.79 -24.94
N PRO A 224 -6.70 14.66 -25.40
CA PRO A 224 -6.27 15.83 -24.62
C PRO A 224 -7.40 16.80 -24.25
N HIS A 225 -8.47 16.84 -25.07
CA HIS A 225 -9.65 17.62 -24.75
C HIS A 225 -10.42 17.03 -23.56
N GLN A 226 -10.70 15.72 -23.59
CA GLN A 226 -11.36 15.02 -22.48
C GLN A 226 -10.54 15.08 -21.20
N GLN A 227 -9.23 14.95 -21.28
CA GLN A 227 -8.35 15.10 -20.12
C GLN A 227 -8.52 16.48 -19.45
N ARG A 228 -8.52 17.57 -20.23
CA ARG A 228 -8.75 18.91 -19.69
C ARG A 228 -10.12 19.05 -19.04
N GLN A 229 -11.16 18.49 -19.65
CA GLN A 229 -12.51 18.50 -19.08
C GLN A 229 -12.56 17.76 -17.73
N LEU A 230 -11.90 16.60 -17.63
CA LEU A 230 -11.84 15.81 -16.40
C LEU A 230 -11.08 16.55 -15.30
N VAL A 231 -9.93 17.16 -15.61
CA VAL A 231 -9.14 17.95 -14.64
C VAL A 231 -9.96 19.14 -14.14
N THR A 232 -10.62 19.88 -15.03
CA THR A 232 -11.51 20.99 -14.63
C THR A 232 -12.66 20.49 -13.74
N LEU A 233 -13.25 19.34 -14.06
CA LEU A 233 -14.31 18.76 -13.24
C LEU A 233 -13.80 18.37 -11.84
N ALA A 234 -12.63 17.72 -11.75
CA ALA A 234 -12.01 17.32 -10.50
C ALA A 234 -11.66 18.54 -9.62
N GLN A 235 -11.06 19.58 -10.21
CA GLN A 235 -10.70 20.80 -9.49
C GLN A 235 -11.93 21.54 -8.95
N THR A 236 -13.01 21.60 -9.74
CA THR A 236 -14.24 22.31 -9.34
C THR A 236 -15.08 21.52 -8.33
N THR A 237 -15.02 20.18 -8.36
CA THR A 237 -15.90 19.30 -7.59
C THR A 237 -15.23 18.71 -6.36
N LEU A 238 -13.97 18.29 -6.46
CA LEU A 238 -13.22 17.62 -5.39
C LEU A 238 -12.10 18.49 -4.80
N ASN A 239 -11.83 19.66 -5.38
CA ASN A 239 -10.67 20.50 -5.04
C ASN A 239 -9.35 19.68 -5.13
N CYS A 240 -9.21 18.92 -6.21
CA CYS A 240 -8.08 18.01 -6.46
C CYS A 240 -7.65 18.03 -7.94
N ASP A 241 -6.45 17.53 -8.22
CA ASP A 241 -5.89 17.38 -9.59
C ASP A 241 -6.18 16.01 -10.22
#